data_AF-A0A1F3E4T2-F1
#
_entry.id   AF-A0A1F3E4T2-F1
#
_cell.length_a   1.000
_cell.length_b   1.000
_cell.length_c   1.000
_cell.angle_alpha   90.00
_cell.angle_beta   90.00
_cell.angle_gamma   90.00
#
_symmetry.space_group_name_H-M   'P 1'
#
loop_
_entity.id
_entity.type
_entity.pdbx_description
1 polymer ?
#
loop_
_entity_poly.entity_id
_entity_poly.type
_entity_poly.pdbx_seq_one_letter_code
_entity_poly.pdbx_strand_id
1 'polypeptide(L)'
;MAKNKKNIENFQQALSSNTEFLNEDKFEDEVLFGSEKTSDFVIPVDRMIFRQFKILAIYQKKDIREIINEALNHYLRLKKMHIEEAMRELTKEK
;
A
#
# COMPACT_ATOMS: atom_id res chain seq x y z
N MET A 1 43.25 25.80 21.11
CA MET A 1 42.46 24.61 20.75
C MET A 1 42.41 23.67 21.96
N ALA A 2 41.27 23.58 22.65
CA ALA A 2 41.06 22.65 23.74
C ALA A 2 39.79 21.85 23.44
N LYS A 3 39.98 20.54 23.25
CA LYS A 3 38.98 19.56 22.78
C LYS A 3 37.97 19.30 23.89
N ASN A 4 36.69 19.62 23.65
CA ASN A 4 35.59 19.29 24.54
C ASN A 4 35.41 17.76 24.62
N LYS A 5 35.95 17.14 25.67
CA LYS A 5 35.62 15.77 26.07
C LYS A 5 34.15 15.75 26.49
N LYS A 6 33.25 15.37 25.57
CA LYS A 6 31.85 15.10 25.92
C LYS A 6 31.84 13.84 26.81
N ASN A 7 31.36 14.02 28.04
CA ASN A 7 31.36 13.02 29.11
C ASN A 7 30.51 11.81 28.71
N ILE A 8 31.03 10.60 28.89
CA ILE A 8 30.42 9.33 28.44
C ILE A 8 29.07 9.08 29.12
N GLU A 9 28.88 9.66 30.31
CA GLU A 9 27.64 9.62 31.09
C GLU A 9 26.46 10.23 30.30
N ASN A 10 26.69 11.31 29.53
CA ASN A 10 25.66 11.93 28.70
C ASN A 10 25.25 11.05 27.50
N PHE A 11 26.14 10.17 27.03
CA PHE A 11 25.80 9.18 26.00
C PHE A 11 24.97 8.05 26.56
N GLN A 12 25.28 7.59 27.77
CA GLN A 12 24.52 6.53 28.43
C GLN A 12 23.08 6.97 28.71
N GLN A 13 22.90 8.22 29.14
CA GLN A 13 21.57 8.78 29.42
C GLN A 13 20.71 8.93 28.14
N ALA A 14 21.33 9.26 27.00
CA ALA A 14 20.65 9.35 25.70
C ALA A 14 20.31 7.97 25.11
N LEU A 15 21.12 6.94 25.40
CA LEU A 15 20.80 5.56 25.00
C LEU A 15 19.65 4.99 25.83
N SER A 16 19.60 5.27 27.13
CA SER A 16 18.52 4.82 28.01
C SER A 16 17.21 5.60 27.86
N SER A 17 17.23 6.81 27.29
CA SER A 17 15.99 7.60 27.10
C SER A 17 15.17 7.18 25.87
N ASN A 18 15.73 6.39 24.97
CA ASN A 18 15.05 5.92 23.75
C ASN A 18 14.59 4.45 23.82
N THR A 19 14.64 3.82 24.99
CA THR A 19 14.24 2.41 25.18
C THR A 19 12.81 2.23 25.70
N GLU A 20 11.89 3.18 25.46
CA GLU A 20 10.46 2.95 25.69
C GLU A 20 9.81 2.03 24.64
N PHE A 21 10.52 1.66 23.58
CA PHE A 21 10.02 0.79 22.50
C PHE A 21 10.40 -0.69 22.61
N LEU A 22 11.14 -1.11 23.64
CA LEU A 22 11.52 -2.52 23.85
C LEU A 22 10.72 -3.17 24.99
N ASN A 23 9.41 -2.95 24.99
CA ASN A 23 8.45 -3.83 25.68
C ASN A 23 7.69 -4.62 24.59
N GLU A 24 8.42 -5.45 23.85
CA GLU A 24 7.81 -6.64 23.24
C GLU A 24 7.51 -7.61 24.38
N ASP A 25 6.26 -7.63 24.83
CA ASP A 25 5.58 -8.85 25.23
C ASP A 25 4.11 -8.53 25.52
N LYS A 26 3.23 -9.22 24.78
CA LYS A 26 1.75 -9.25 24.82
C LYS A 26 1.03 -8.39 23.77
N PHE A 27 1.02 -8.87 22.54
CA PHE A 27 -0.21 -8.83 21.74
C PHE A 27 -0.43 -10.20 21.09
N GLU A 28 -1.44 -10.88 21.62
CA GLU A 28 -2.03 -12.12 21.14
C GLU A 28 -2.62 -11.91 19.74
N ASP A 29 -2.55 -12.99 18.94
CA ASP A 29 -3.20 -13.25 17.65
C ASP A 29 -4.27 -12.25 17.18
N GLU A 30 -3.85 -11.24 16.42
CA GLU A 30 -4.67 -10.69 15.34
C GLU A 30 -3.82 -10.60 14.07
N VAL A 31 -4.21 -11.40 13.07
CA VAL A 31 -3.72 -11.30 11.70
C VAL A 31 -4.24 -9.99 11.11
N LEU A 32 -3.63 -8.88 11.53
CA LEU A 32 -3.70 -7.61 10.83
C LEU A 32 -2.87 -7.78 9.56
N PHE A 33 -3.56 -8.04 8.45
CA PHE A 33 -3.01 -7.77 7.13
C PHE A 33 -2.27 -6.44 7.20
N GLY A 34 -0.96 -6.49 6.91
CA GLY A 34 -0.07 -5.36 7.06
C GLY A 34 -0.72 -4.10 6.49
N SER A 35 -0.92 -3.13 7.36
CA SER A 35 -0.96 -1.72 6.96
C SER A 35 0.47 -1.37 6.52
N GLU A 36 0.90 -1.95 5.41
CA GLU A 36 1.98 -1.40 4.61
C GLU A 36 1.49 -0.03 4.21
N LYS A 37 2.14 0.99 4.78
CA LYS A 37 2.03 2.38 4.35
C LYS A 37 1.99 2.37 2.84
N THR A 38 0.82 2.62 2.26
CA THR A 38 0.71 2.88 0.83
C THR A 38 1.51 4.15 0.62
N SER A 39 2.79 4.03 0.28
CA SER A 39 3.55 5.12 -0.31
C SER A 39 2.65 5.71 -1.38
N ASP A 40 2.42 7.02 -1.35
CA ASP A 40 1.54 7.71 -2.28
C ASP A 40 1.96 7.40 -3.73
N PHE A 41 1.47 6.29 -4.27
CA PHE A 41 1.78 5.80 -5.59
C PHE A 41 0.93 6.61 -6.55
N VAL A 42 1.48 7.76 -6.97
CA VAL A 42 0.84 8.61 -7.97
C VAL A 42 1.06 7.98 -9.34
N ILE A 43 0.03 7.35 -9.86
CA ILE A 43 0.03 6.79 -11.22
C ILE A 43 -0.36 7.91 -12.19
N PRO A 44 0.49 8.27 -13.17
CA PRO A 44 0.11 9.23 -14.19
C PRO A 44 -0.98 8.63 -15.09
N VAL A 45 -2.12 9.31 -15.16
CA VAL A 45 -3.25 8.95 -16.02
C VAL A 45 -3.39 10.02 -17.11
N ASP A 46 -3.69 9.59 -18.33
CA ASP A 46 -3.99 10.51 -19.43
C ASP A 46 -5.14 11.47 -19.03
N ARG A 47 -4.93 12.77 -19.28
CA ARG A 47 -5.89 13.83 -18.93
C ARG A 47 -7.24 13.63 -19.61
N MET A 48 -7.27 13.13 -20.84
CA MET A 48 -8.50 12.89 -21.58
C MET A 48 -9.30 11.75 -20.96
N ILE A 49 -8.62 10.66 -20.59
CA ILE A 49 -9.23 9.51 -19.91
C ILE A 49 -9.78 9.95 -18.55
N PHE A 50 -8.99 10.69 -17.77
CA PHE A 50 -9.43 11.17 -16.46
C PHE A 50 -10.65 12.12 -16.55
N ARG A 51 -10.73 12.93 -17.62
CA ARG A 51 -11.91 13.76 -17.90
C ARG A 51 -13.15 12.91 -18.19
N GLN A 52 -13.02 11.81 -18.92
CA GLN A 52 -14.13 10.89 -19.19
C GLN A 52 -14.64 10.27 -17.89
N PHE A 53 -13.74 9.84 -16.99
CA PHE A 53 -14.10 9.34 -15.66
C PHE A 53 -14.86 10.38 -14.82
N LYS A 54 -14.46 11.65 -14.85
CA LYS A 54 -15.19 12.74 -14.18
C LYS A 54 -16.62 12.87 -14.70
N ILE A 55 -16.80 12.87 -16.02
CA ILE A 55 -18.13 12.98 -16.64
C ILE A 55 -19.01 11.80 -16.22
N LEU A 56 -18.45 10.59 -16.24
CA LEU A 56 -19.16 9.37 -15.86
C LEU A 56 -19.57 9.39 -14.39
N ALA A 57 -18.68 9.82 -13.50
CA ALA A 57 -18.95 9.94 -12.06
C ALA A 57 -20.11 10.91 -11.78
N ILE A 58 -20.12 12.07 -12.45
CA ILE A 58 -21.22 13.05 -12.35
C ILE A 58 -22.54 12.43 -12.82
N TYR A 59 -22.53 11.77 -13.98
CA TYR A 59 -23.73 11.13 -14.55
C TYR A 59 -24.32 10.07 -13.61
N GLN A 60 -23.46 9.25 -13.00
CA GLN A 60 -23.88 8.18 -12.08
C GLN A 60 -24.08 8.62 -10.63
N LYS A 61 -23.79 9.89 -10.30
CA LYS A 61 -23.83 10.44 -8.93
C LYS A 61 -22.98 9.64 -7.94
N LYS A 62 -21.80 9.18 -8.37
CA LYS A 62 -20.83 8.43 -7.57
C LYS A 62 -19.54 9.22 -7.38
N ASP A 63 -18.72 8.86 -6.39
CA ASP A 63 -17.37 9.41 -6.28
C ASP A 63 -16.53 8.90 -7.47
N ILE A 64 -15.65 9.74 -8.00
CA ILE A 64 -14.73 9.37 -9.07
C ILE A 64 -13.85 8.18 -8.66
N ARG A 65 -13.48 8.11 -7.38
CA ARG A 65 -12.69 7.00 -6.83
C ARG A 65 -13.44 5.68 -6.91
N GLU A 66 -14.74 5.69 -6.65
CA GLU A 66 -15.59 4.48 -6.76
C GLU A 66 -15.63 4.00 -8.20
N ILE A 67 -15.83 4.90 -9.16
CA ILE A 67 -15.84 4.54 -10.59
C ILE A 67 -14.48 3.95 -11.03
N ILE A 68 -13.38 4.56 -10.60
CA ILE A 68 -12.03 4.05 -10.91
C ILE A 68 -11.85 2.65 -10.30
N ASN A 69 -12.23 2.44 -9.06
CA ASN A 69 -12.14 1.14 -8.39
C ASN A 69 -13.03 0.08 -9.07
N GLU A 70 -14.24 0.43 -9.47
CA GLU A 70 -15.13 -0.45 -10.24
C GLU A 70 -14.49 -0.86 -11.57
N ALA A 71 -13.89 0.08 -12.30
CA ALA A 71 -13.20 -0.20 -13.56
C ALA A 71 -12.00 -1.12 -13.37
N LEU A 72 -11.17 -0.87 -12.34
CA LEU A 72 -10.01 -1.71 -12.01
C LEU A 72 -10.45 -3.12 -11.61
N ASN A 73 -11.45 -3.25 -10.75
CA ASN A 73 -12.00 -4.54 -10.34
C ASN A 73 -12.54 -5.33 -11.53
N HIS A 74 -13.24 -4.65 -12.45
CA HIS A 74 -13.74 -5.28 -13.66
C HIS A 74 -12.60 -5.81 -14.53
N TYR A 75 -11.55 -5.02 -14.74
CA TYR A 75 -10.36 -5.44 -15.48
C TYR A 75 -9.67 -6.64 -14.84
N LEU A 76 -9.46 -6.61 -13.52
CA LEU A 76 -8.85 -7.72 -12.78
C LEU A 76 -9.68 -9.01 -12.91
N ARG A 77 -11.00 -8.91 -12.85
CA ARG A 77 -11.90 -10.06 -13.06
C ARG A 77 -11.73 -10.66 -14.45
N LEU A 78 -11.65 -9.83 -15.50
CA LEU A 78 -11.40 -10.30 -16.86
C LEU A 78 -10.04 -10.98 -16.98
N LYS A 79 -8.99 -10.39 -16.40
CA LYS A 79 -7.66 -10.99 -16.42
C LYS A 79 -7.59 -12.32 -15.68
N LYS A 80 -8.27 -12.44 -14.54
CA LYS A 80 -8.41 -13.71 -13.84
C LYS A 80 -9.02 -14.79 -14.75
N MET A 81 -10.10 -14.47 -15.45
CA MET A 81 -10.74 -15.40 -16.40
C MET A 81 -9.76 -15.85 -17.51
N HIS A 82 -9.03 -14.92 -18.13
CA HIS A 82 -8.05 -15.26 -19.15
C HIS A 82 -6.92 -16.15 -18.62
N ILE A 83 -6.49 -15.92 -17.36
CA ILE A 83 -5.49 -16.77 -16.71
C ILE A 83 -6.07 -18.18 -16.50
N GLU A 84 -7.30 -18.31 -16.02
CA GLU A 84 -7.96 -19.61 -15.84
C GLU A 84 -8.17 -20.36 -17.15
N GLU A 85 -8.42 -19.66 -18.25
CA GLU A 85 -8.48 -20.25 -19.59
C GLU A 85 -7.11 -20.73 -20.05
N ALA A 86 -6.09 -19.89 -19.97
CA ALA A 86 -4.71 -20.25 -20.33
C ALA A 86 -4.20 -21.45 -19.51
N MET A 87 -4.51 -21.49 -18.21
CA MET A 87 -4.18 -22.62 -17.34
C MET A 87 -4.88 -23.91 -17.76
N ARG A 88 -6.16 -23.83 -18.17
CA ARG A 88 -6.93 -24.98 -18.66
C ARG A 88 -6.40 -25.52 -19.98
N GLU A 89 -6.00 -24.65 -20.91
CA GLU A 89 -5.38 -25.07 -22.18
C GLU A 89 -4.05 -25.78 -21.91
N LEU A 90 -3.20 -25.18 -21.06
CA LEU A 90 -1.89 -25.74 -20.72
C LEU A 90 -1.96 -27.08 -19.97
N THR A 91 -3.04 -27.33 -19.23
CA THR A 91 -3.27 -28.63 -18.57
C THR A 91 -4.01 -29.65 -19.42
N LYS A 92 -4.73 -29.23 -20.47
CA LYS A 92 -5.38 -30.13 -21.44
C LYS A 92 -4.44 -30.63 -22.54
N GLU A 93 -3.28 -30.01 -22.73
CA GLU A 93 -2.22 -30.50 -23.63
C GLU A 93 -1.34 -31.64 -23.02
N LYS A 94 -1.86 -32.39 -22.04
CA LYS A 94 -1.26 -33.65 -21.55
C LYS A 94 -2.24 -34.81 -21.68
#